data_AF-A0A5C3PWH4-F1
#
_entry.id   AF-A0A5C3PWH4-F1
#
_cell.length_a   1.000
_cell.length_b   1.000
_cell.length_c   1.000
_cell.angle_alpha   90.00
_cell.angle_beta   90.00
_cell.angle_gamma   90.00
#
_symmetry.space_group_name_H-M   'P 1'
#
loop_
_entity.id
_entity.type
_entity.pdbx_description
1 polymer ?
#
loop_
_entity_poly.entity_id
_entity_poly.type
_entity_poly.pdbx_seq_one_letter_code
_entity_poly.pdbx_strand_id
1 'polypeptide(L)'
;MRLYTSFGLVFGAFAFLQNVVASPLETSSGEPVVLAIAQFPESNAFGHIVNGERNTIYLSIENKETERNVTLKNIAGSLHHVQNNKLVKNLTKMDYGIPLLDGAPLQLPYAFHSELKPGEYKLNIWAEHVTEGQTYRVTAYDSIVTVVEPEGSFFDIKLLLTYLIATGILGGLGYYTYLTLVPQPKKRKTVPAVSAPVGTVTATGAGGYQEEWIPEHHLKKSKKAKASGTATSGDEASGVESGTEGRRRKGKK
;
A
#
# COMPACT_ATOMS: atom_id res chain seq x y z
N MET A 1 85.94 -4.69 -9.02
CA MET A 1 86.09 -4.24 -10.42
C MET A 1 84.70 -3.97 -10.99
N ARG A 2 84.48 -2.71 -11.43
CA ARG A 2 83.53 -2.23 -12.47
C ARG A 2 82.04 -2.63 -12.28
N LEU A 3 81.15 -1.83 -11.70
CA LEU A 3 80.70 -0.46 -12.06
C LEU A 3 80.45 -0.31 -13.57
N TYR A 4 79.17 -0.38 -13.97
CA TYR A 4 78.62 0.39 -15.08
C TYR A 4 77.24 0.94 -14.72
N THR A 5 77.10 2.20 -15.10
CA THR A 5 76.15 3.20 -14.64
C THR A 5 75.21 3.54 -15.79
N SER A 6 73.97 3.92 -15.45
CA SER A 6 73.13 4.97 -16.06
C SER A 6 72.80 4.93 -17.56
N PHE A 7 71.51 4.96 -17.89
CA PHE A 7 70.81 6.18 -18.33
C PHE A 7 69.34 5.84 -18.63
N GLY A 8 68.40 6.48 -17.93
CA GLY A 8 66.97 6.32 -18.13
C GLY A 8 66.26 7.59 -17.70
N LEU A 9 66.18 8.51 -18.67
CA LEU A 9 65.77 9.91 -18.62
C LEU A 9 64.49 10.20 -17.82
N VAL A 10 64.64 11.20 -16.96
CA VAL A 10 63.64 12.03 -16.29
C VAL A 10 62.67 12.66 -17.31
N PHE A 11 61.36 12.53 -17.08
CA PHE A 11 60.37 13.47 -17.62
C PHE A 11 59.16 13.55 -16.68
N GLY A 12 58.80 14.78 -16.30
CA GLY A 12 57.43 15.10 -15.86
C GLY A 12 57.20 15.35 -14.37
N ALA A 13 57.87 16.36 -13.82
CA ALA A 13 57.31 17.10 -12.70
C ALA A 13 56.05 17.85 -13.17
N PHE A 14 54.94 17.73 -12.44
CA PHE A 14 54.15 18.89 -12.01
C PHE A 14 53.21 18.47 -10.88
N ALA A 15 53.57 18.92 -9.68
CA ALA A 15 52.76 18.79 -8.49
C ALA A 15 51.49 19.62 -8.63
N PHE A 16 50.32 18.98 -8.53
CA PHE A 16 49.08 19.66 -8.12
C PHE A 16 48.92 19.48 -6.61
N LEU A 17 49.70 20.24 -5.85
CA LEU A 17 49.32 20.60 -4.48
C LEU A 17 48.24 21.68 -4.61
N GLN A 18 46.98 21.25 -4.61
CA GLN A 18 45.90 22.19 -4.34
C GLN A 18 45.98 22.57 -2.86
N ASN A 19 46.65 23.68 -2.59
CA ASN A 19 46.44 24.44 -1.36
C ASN A 19 44.98 24.87 -1.37
N VAL A 20 44.12 24.14 -0.66
CA VAL A 20 42.85 24.67 -0.20
C VAL A 20 43.20 25.76 0.80
N VAL A 21 43.27 27.00 0.32
CA VAL A 21 43.20 28.17 1.17
C VAL A 21 41.77 28.22 1.68
N ALA A 22 41.52 27.55 2.81
CA ALA A 22 40.39 27.89 3.65
C ALA A 22 40.70 29.29 4.19
N SER A 23 40.02 30.31 3.65
CA SER A 23 40.00 31.62 4.27
C SER A 23 39.52 31.45 5.72
N PRO A 24 40.29 31.84 6.74
CA PRO A 24 39.70 32.01 8.05
C PRO A 24 38.71 33.16 7.89
N LEU A 25 37.41 32.85 7.99
CA LEU A 25 36.45 33.86 8.38
C LEU A 25 36.95 34.36 9.73
N GLU A 26 37.37 35.63 9.79
CA GLU A 26 37.64 36.28 11.06
C GLU A 26 36.32 36.31 11.85
N THR A 27 36.14 35.29 12.69
CA THR A 27 35.12 35.27 13.72
C THR A 27 35.48 36.37 14.70
N SER A 28 34.70 37.45 14.68
CA SER A 28 34.78 38.52 15.68
C SER A 28 34.82 37.92 17.09
N SER A 29 35.78 38.39 17.89
CA SER A 29 36.15 37.90 19.21
C SER A 29 34.95 37.77 20.19
N GLY A 30 34.32 36.59 20.25
CA GLY A 30 33.29 36.29 21.26
C GLY A 30 32.34 35.14 20.94
N GLU A 31 32.24 34.66 19.70
CA GLU A 31 31.35 33.53 19.36
C GLU A 31 31.97 32.18 19.80
N PRO A 32 31.20 31.27 20.43
CA PRO A 32 31.69 29.95 20.83
C PRO A 32 32.05 29.09 19.61
N VAL A 33 33.22 28.43 19.66
CA VAL A 33 33.70 27.58 18.57
C VAL A 33 33.14 26.17 18.73
N VAL A 34 32.03 25.88 18.05
CA VAL A 34 31.44 24.53 17.97
C VAL A 34 31.55 24.01 16.55
N LEU A 35 32.09 22.80 16.39
CA LEU A 35 32.14 22.11 15.10
C LEU A 35 31.01 21.10 15.01
N ALA A 36 30.33 21.07 13.88
CA ALA A 36 29.31 20.07 13.59
C ALA A 36 29.54 19.49 12.20
N ILE A 37 29.50 18.17 12.08
CA ILE A 37 29.64 17.45 10.82
C ILE A 37 28.53 16.40 10.77
N ALA A 38 27.79 16.34 9.67
CA ALA A 38 26.77 15.32 9.47
C ALA A 38 27.17 14.31 8.39
N GLN A 39 26.82 13.04 8.61
CA GLN A 39 27.06 11.96 7.66
C GLN A 39 25.87 11.00 7.60
N PHE A 40 25.50 10.56 6.40
CA PHE A 40 24.51 9.51 6.21
C PHE A 40 25.02 8.17 6.76
N PRO A 41 24.11 7.29 7.24
CA PRO A 41 24.48 5.93 7.62
C PRO A 41 25.12 5.19 6.45
N GLU A 42 26.00 4.23 6.74
CA GLU A 42 26.66 3.40 5.71
C GLU A 42 25.66 2.63 4.84
N SER A 43 24.46 2.33 5.37
CA SER A 43 23.37 1.74 4.60
C SER A 43 22.82 2.65 3.48
N ASN A 44 23.13 3.94 3.53
CA ASN A 44 22.73 4.94 2.54
C ASN A 44 23.97 5.67 1.98
N ALA A 45 24.81 4.92 1.27
CA ALA A 45 26.05 5.43 0.68
C ALA A 45 25.84 6.58 -0.33
N PHE A 46 24.65 6.66 -0.94
CA PHE A 46 24.32 7.68 -1.96
C PHE A 46 23.68 8.94 -1.38
N GLY A 47 23.39 8.99 -0.07
CA GLY A 47 22.72 10.12 0.56
C GLY A 47 21.32 10.39 0.01
N HIS A 48 20.62 9.33 -0.41
CA HIS A 48 19.27 9.43 -0.92
C HIS A 48 18.29 9.75 0.21
N ILE A 49 17.35 10.64 -0.03
CA ILE A 49 16.22 10.87 0.86
C ILE A 49 15.01 10.15 0.28
N VAL A 50 14.57 9.09 0.93
CA VAL A 50 13.41 8.31 0.49
C VAL A 50 12.12 8.97 1.01
N ASN A 51 11.22 9.32 0.11
CA ASN A 51 9.94 9.91 0.49
C ASN A 51 9.06 8.93 1.29
N GLY A 52 8.31 9.45 2.26
CA GLY A 52 7.42 8.64 3.10
C GLY A 52 8.13 7.77 4.14
N GLU A 53 9.44 7.58 4.02
CA GLU A 53 10.24 6.80 4.98
C GLU A 53 10.96 7.69 6.01
N ARG A 54 11.40 7.07 7.10
CA ARG A 54 12.20 7.71 8.14
C ARG A 54 13.66 7.76 7.71
N ASN A 55 14.08 8.90 7.19
CA ASN A 55 15.48 9.13 6.83
C ASN A 55 16.28 9.50 8.07
N THR A 56 17.51 9.01 8.17
CA THR A 56 18.39 9.27 9.31
C THR A 56 19.75 9.75 8.85
N ILE A 57 20.34 10.67 9.62
CA ILE A 57 21.68 11.20 9.42
C ILE A 57 22.34 11.37 10.79
N TYR A 58 23.62 11.04 10.92
CA TYR A 58 24.35 11.17 12.18
C TYR A 58 25.13 12.48 12.20
N LEU A 59 24.96 13.27 13.26
CA LEU A 59 25.72 14.49 13.49
C LEU A 59 26.78 14.24 14.55
N SER A 60 28.04 14.47 14.21
CA SER A 60 29.15 14.56 15.15
C SER A 60 29.35 16.03 15.52
N ILE A 61 29.10 16.35 16.78
CA ILE A 61 29.18 17.72 17.32
C ILE A 61 30.30 17.74 18.35
N GLU A 62 31.27 18.63 18.16
CA GLU A 62 32.43 18.80 19.03
C GLU A 62 32.45 20.23 19.55
N ASN A 63 32.50 20.38 20.87
CA ASN A 63 32.69 21.68 21.51
C ASN A 63 34.19 21.95 21.66
N LYS A 64 34.72 22.99 20.99
CA LYS A 64 36.12 23.42 21.13
C LYS A 64 36.31 24.52 22.16
N GLU A 65 35.24 24.94 22.81
CA GLU A 65 35.27 25.94 23.85
C GLU A 65 35.61 25.29 25.20
N THR A 66 36.66 25.78 25.87
CA THR A 66 37.08 25.28 27.20
C THR A 66 36.50 26.11 28.35
N GLU A 67 36.18 27.39 28.12
CA GLU A 67 35.86 28.33 29.21
C GLU A 67 34.37 28.46 29.50
N ARG A 68 33.49 28.04 28.56
CA ARG A 68 32.04 28.29 28.64
C ARG A 68 31.24 26.99 28.50
N ASN A 69 30.16 26.90 29.27
CA ASN A 69 29.23 25.77 29.20
C ASN A 69 28.37 25.88 27.95
N VAL A 70 28.56 24.95 27.01
CA VAL A 70 27.77 24.86 25.78
C VAL A 70 26.72 23.77 25.93
N THR A 71 25.45 24.11 25.70
CA THR A 71 24.34 23.14 25.73
C THR A 71 23.73 23.00 24.35
N LEU A 72 23.68 21.78 23.81
CA LEU A 72 22.97 21.50 22.58
C LEU A 72 21.46 21.59 22.83
N LYS A 73 20.80 22.52 22.14
CA LYS A 73 19.35 22.73 22.25
C LYS A 73 18.62 21.77 21.33
N ASN A 74 18.93 21.84 20.03
CA ASN A 74 18.20 21.09 19.01
C ASN A 74 18.99 20.94 17.71
N ILE A 75 18.49 20.05 16.86
CA ILE A 75 18.94 19.86 15.48
C ILE A 75 17.73 20.09 14.58
N ALA A 76 17.93 20.86 13.51
CA ALA A 76 16.91 21.14 12.52
C ALA A 76 17.53 21.22 11.12
N GLY A 77 16.67 21.22 10.11
CA GLY A 77 17.13 21.34 8.73
C GLY A 77 16.07 21.93 7.81
N SER A 78 16.48 22.21 6.59
CA SER A 78 15.62 22.69 5.52
C SER A 78 16.06 22.13 4.18
N LEU A 79 15.09 21.99 3.28
CA LEU A 79 15.28 21.61 1.89
C LEU A 79 14.99 22.82 1.00
N HIS A 80 15.95 23.11 0.12
CA HIS A 80 15.93 24.24 -0.79
C HIS A 80 16.00 23.73 -2.22
N HIS A 81 15.47 24.49 -3.15
CA HIS A 81 15.60 24.16 -4.56
C HIS A 81 17.00 24.53 -5.06
N VAL A 82 17.63 23.65 -5.84
CA VAL A 82 19.06 23.75 -6.17
C VAL A 82 19.41 25.01 -6.96
N GLN A 83 18.57 25.41 -7.91
CA GLN A 83 18.89 26.52 -8.82
C GLN A 83 18.69 27.90 -8.21
N ASN A 84 17.60 28.11 -7.46
CA ASN A 84 17.20 29.43 -6.96
C ASN A 84 17.34 29.56 -5.44
N ASN A 85 17.82 28.52 -4.74
CA ASN A 85 17.92 28.44 -3.29
C ASN A 85 16.60 28.76 -2.54
N LYS A 86 15.46 28.68 -3.23
CA LYS A 86 14.15 28.92 -2.63
C LYS A 86 13.85 27.82 -1.63
N LEU A 87 13.43 28.20 -0.42
CA LEU A 87 12.97 27.27 0.60
C LEU A 87 11.79 26.45 0.04
N VAL A 88 11.92 25.12 0.10
CA VAL A 88 10.89 24.17 -0.31
C VAL A 88 10.15 23.66 0.92
N LYS A 89 10.89 23.18 1.94
CA LYS A 89 10.32 22.60 3.16
C LYS A 89 11.28 22.73 4.34
N ASN A 90 10.76 23.09 5.50
CA ASN A 90 11.49 22.95 6.76
C ASN A 90 11.33 21.52 7.28
N LEU A 91 12.44 20.91 7.72
CA LEU A 91 12.45 19.58 8.30
C LEU A 91 12.06 19.62 9.78
N THR A 92 11.69 18.46 10.31
CA THR A 92 11.27 18.31 11.71
C THR A 92 12.39 18.72 12.65
N LYS A 93 12.12 19.63 13.58
CA LYS A 93 13.04 19.99 14.65
C LYS A 93 13.12 18.88 15.69
N MET A 94 14.32 18.56 16.16
CA MET A 94 14.52 17.57 17.21
C MET A 94 15.32 18.16 18.37
N ASP A 95 14.68 18.27 19.53
CA ASP A 95 15.28 18.83 20.75
C ASP A 95 16.07 17.77 21.52
N TYR A 96 17.25 18.15 22.02
CA TYR A 96 18.10 17.27 22.83
C TYR A 96 18.28 17.80 24.25
N GLY A 97 18.60 19.09 24.41
CA GLY A 97 18.79 19.71 25.72
C GLY A 97 19.97 19.14 26.52
N ILE A 98 21.04 18.70 25.87
CA ILE A 98 22.18 18.03 26.50
C ILE A 98 23.41 18.94 26.57
N PRO A 99 24.16 18.94 27.69
CA PRO A 99 25.43 19.66 27.77
C PRO A 99 26.49 18.98 26.90
N LEU A 100 27.27 19.78 26.16
CA LEU A 100 28.42 19.30 25.38
C LEU A 100 29.68 19.39 26.23
N LEU A 101 30.44 18.29 26.29
CA LEU A 101 31.73 18.23 26.97
C LEU A 101 32.81 18.89 26.09
N ASP A 102 33.82 19.45 26.72
CA ASP A 102 34.95 20.08 26.04
C ASP A 102 35.81 19.04 25.30
N GLY A 103 36.13 19.31 24.04
CA GLY A 103 37.02 18.48 23.21
C GLY A 103 36.51 17.07 22.89
N ALA A 104 35.37 16.64 23.43
CA ALA A 104 34.79 15.33 23.21
C ALA A 104 33.72 15.39 22.10
N PRO A 105 33.90 14.70 20.95
CA PRO A 105 32.89 14.64 19.92
C PRO A 105 31.71 13.78 20.38
N LEU A 106 30.50 14.31 20.20
CA LEU A 106 29.24 13.64 20.51
C LEU A 106 28.48 13.34 19.22
N GLN A 107 28.18 12.06 18.99
CA GLN A 107 27.43 11.62 17.82
C GLN A 107 25.94 11.44 18.13
N LEU A 108 25.08 12.13 17.38
CA LEU A 108 23.64 12.14 17.60
C LEU A 108 22.86 11.83 16.31
N PRO A 109 21.85 10.94 16.36
CA PRO A 109 21.04 10.62 15.18
C PRO A 109 19.94 11.65 14.95
N TYR A 110 19.93 12.34 13.82
CA TYR A 110 18.83 13.19 13.39
C TYR A 110 17.94 12.45 12.39
N ALA A 111 16.64 12.36 12.68
CA ALA A 111 15.68 11.66 11.83
C ALA A 111 14.61 12.61 11.29
N PHE A 112 14.29 12.48 10.01
CA PHE A 112 13.29 13.32 9.35
C PHE A 112 12.58 12.59 8.20
N HIS A 113 11.49 13.19 7.73
CA HIS A 113 10.66 12.66 6.64
C HIS A 113 10.58 13.68 5.50
N SER A 114 10.54 13.17 4.26
CA SER A 114 10.32 13.97 3.06
C SER A 114 9.07 13.50 2.32
N GLU A 115 8.40 14.45 1.68
CA GLU A 115 7.24 14.23 0.81
C GLU A 115 7.31 15.26 -0.33
N LEU A 116 8.39 15.19 -1.10
CA LEU A 116 8.67 16.11 -2.21
C LEU A 116 8.59 15.35 -3.54
N LYS A 117 8.51 16.07 -4.65
CA LYS A 117 8.66 15.41 -5.96
C LYS A 117 10.07 14.80 -6.06
N PRO A 118 10.24 13.61 -6.65
CA PRO A 118 11.57 13.06 -6.88
C PRO A 118 12.45 14.03 -7.67
N GLY A 119 13.71 14.18 -7.26
CA GLY A 119 14.65 15.11 -7.86
C GLY A 119 15.73 15.60 -6.91
N GLU A 120 16.51 16.57 -7.35
CA GLU A 120 17.61 17.14 -6.56
C GLU A 120 17.16 18.33 -5.72
N TYR A 121 17.61 18.36 -4.47
CA TYR A 121 17.37 19.44 -3.52
C TYR A 121 18.64 19.74 -2.75
N LYS A 122 18.82 20.99 -2.35
CA LYS A 122 19.88 21.40 -1.44
C LYS A 122 19.41 21.17 -0.01
N LEU A 123 20.08 20.27 0.71
CA LEU A 123 19.84 19.96 2.11
C LEU A 123 20.76 20.79 3.00
N ASN A 124 20.16 21.58 3.88
CA ASN A 124 20.87 22.32 4.92
C ASN A 124 20.44 21.78 6.28
N ILE A 125 21.40 21.31 7.08
CA ILE A 125 21.15 20.86 8.46
C ILE A 125 22.03 21.67 9.39
N TRP A 126 21.46 22.14 10.48
CA TRP A 126 22.15 22.89 11.51
C TRP A 126 21.80 22.39 12.91
N ALA A 127 22.76 22.58 13.81
CA ALA A 127 22.58 22.40 15.24
C ALA A 127 22.49 23.77 15.91
N GLU A 128 21.52 23.95 16.81
CA GLU A 128 21.41 25.12 17.66
C GLU A 128 21.94 24.78 19.05
N HIS A 129 22.87 25.58 19.54
CA HIS A 129 23.42 25.46 20.88
C HIS A 129 23.22 26.75 21.66
N VAL A 130 23.22 26.64 22.98
CA VAL A 130 23.06 27.74 23.92
C VAL A 130 24.34 27.88 24.73
N THR A 131 24.89 29.09 24.73
CA THR A 131 26.06 29.49 25.52
C THR A 131 25.72 30.79 26.23
N GLU A 132 25.85 30.83 27.55
CA GLU A 132 25.56 32.03 28.38
C GLU A 132 24.16 32.64 28.13
N GLY A 133 23.18 31.80 27.78
CA GLY A 133 21.80 32.22 27.49
C GLY A 133 21.56 32.72 26.07
N GLN A 134 22.59 32.83 25.23
CA GLN A 134 22.46 33.16 23.81
C GLN A 134 22.41 31.90 22.95
N THR A 135 21.56 31.90 21.92
CA THR A 135 21.44 30.77 20.99
C THR A 135 22.28 31.04 19.74
N TYR A 136 23.16 30.11 19.42
CA TYR A 136 24.02 30.13 18.25
C TYR A 136 23.68 28.95 17.33
N ARG A 137 23.93 29.13 16.03
CA ARG A 137 23.59 28.15 15.00
C ARG A 137 24.84 27.73 14.24
N VAL A 138 25.10 26.43 14.21
CA VAL A 138 26.22 25.84 13.47
C VAL A 138 25.69 24.92 12.40
N THR A 139 26.09 25.15 11.15
CA THR A 139 25.73 24.30 10.02
C THR A 139 26.53 23.00 10.07
N ALA A 140 25.85 21.86 10.08
CA ALA A 140 26.45 20.53 10.12
C ALA A 140 26.51 19.86 8.73
N TYR A 141 25.59 20.24 7.84
CA TYR A 141 25.49 19.70 6.49
C TYR A 141 24.99 20.79 5.53
N ASP A 142 25.67 20.98 4.40
CA ASP A 142 25.21 21.83 3.31
C ASP A 142 25.61 21.24 1.96
N SER A 143 24.76 20.40 1.38
CA SER A 143 25.03 19.80 0.07
C SER A 143 23.76 19.41 -0.69
N ILE A 144 23.93 19.03 -1.95
CA ILE A 144 22.84 18.59 -2.82
C ILE A 144 22.59 17.11 -2.57
N VAL A 145 21.32 16.77 -2.36
CA VAL A 145 20.83 15.40 -2.14
C VAL A 145 19.71 15.10 -3.11
N THR A 146 19.55 13.82 -3.40
CA THR A 146 18.52 13.31 -4.30
C THR A 146 17.37 12.74 -3.49
N VAL A 147 16.18 13.25 -3.72
CA VAL A 147 14.93 12.73 -3.18
C VAL A 147 14.40 11.67 -4.13
N VAL A 148 14.13 10.48 -3.62
CA VAL A 148 13.70 9.31 -4.39
C VAL A 148 12.40 8.78 -3.81
N GLU A 149 11.58 8.17 -4.66
CA GLU A 149 10.41 7.41 -4.20
C GLU A 149 10.84 6.05 -3.64
N PRO A 150 10.12 5.52 -2.64
CA PRO A 150 10.39 4.21 -2.08
C PRO A 150 10.16 3.13 -3.16
N GLU A 151 10.86 2.01 -3.03
CA GLU A 151 10.70 0.89 -3.94
C GLU A 151 9.29 0.32 -3.85
N GLY A 152 8.60 0.22 -4.99
CA GLY A 152 7.28 -0.40 -5.06
C GLY A 152 7.36 -1.88 -4.73
N SER A 153 6.64 -2.32 -3.69
CA SER A 153 6.54 -3.74 -3.35
C SER A 153 5.43 -4.42 -4.15
N PHE A 154 5.80 -5.17 -5.20
CA PHE A 154 4.85 -5.95 -5.99
C PHE A 154 4.27 -7.17 -5.23
N PHE A 155 5.00 -7.66 -4.22
CA PHE A 155 4.61 -8.81 -3.41
C PHE A 155 4.15 -8.41 -2.00
N ASP A 156 3.47 -7.28 -1.87
CA ASP A 156 2.77 -6.94 -0.63
C ASP A 156 1.49 -7.77 -0.50
N ILE A 157 1.50 -8.73 0.44
CA ILE A 157 0.37 -9.62 0.73
C ILE A 157 -0.90 -8.82 1.03
N LYS A 158 -0.81 -7.67 1.69
CA LYS A 158 -1.98 -6.83 2.01
C LYS A 158 -2.59 -6.25 0.74
N LEU A 159 -1.75 -5.74 -0.17
CA LEU A 159 -2.18 -5.23 -1.47
C LEU A 159 -2.79 -6.35 -2.32
N LEU A 160 -2.09 -7.48 -2.43
CA LEU A 160 -2.57 -8.64 -3.19
C LEU A 160 -3.92 -9.15 -2.68
N LEU A 161 -4.09 -9.27 -1.36
CA LEU A 161 -5.37 -9.70 -0.76
C LEU A 161 -6.48 -8.68 -1.05
N THR A 162 -6.17 -7.38 -0.98
CA THR A 162 -7.13 -6.32 -1.30
C THR A 162 -7.61 -6.44 -2.76
N TYR A 163 -6.70 -6.66 -3.70
CA TYR A 163 -7.05 -6.88 -5.10
C TYR A 163 -7.79 -8.20 -5.32
N LEU A 164 -7.42 -9.28 -4.61
CA LEU A 164 -8.13 -10.56 -4.68
C LEU A 164 -9.58 -10.42 -4.20
N ILE A 165 -9.82 -9.69 -3.11
CA ILE A 165 -11.17 -9.42 -2.60
C ILE A 165 -11.94 -8.54 -3.59
N ALA A 166 -11.34 -7.44 -4.07
CA ALA A 166 -11.98 -6.54 -5.03
C ALA A 166 -12.35 -7.24 -6.34
N THR A 167 -11.44 -8.04 -6.90
CA THR A 167 -11.69 -8.85 -8.09
C THR A 167 -12.69 -9.98 -7.82
N GLY A 168 -12.68 -10.58 -6.62
CA GLY A 168 -13.68 -11.55 -6.19
C GLY A 168 -15.10 -10.96 -6.12
N ILE A 169 -15.25 -9.74 -5.59
CA ILE A 169 -16.54 -9.03 -5.57
C ILE A 169 -16.99 -8.70 -6.98
N LEU A 170 -16.14 -8.06 -7.78
CA LEU A 170 -16.47 -7.69 -9.16
C LEU A 170 -16.78 -8.93 -10.03
N GLY A 171 -15.99 -10.00 -9.88
CA GLY A 171 -16.21 -11.28 -10.54
C GLY A 171 -17.50 -11.96 -10.09
N GLY A 172 -17.81 -11.91 -8.79
CA GLY A 172 -19.07 -12.43 -8.23
C GLY A 172 -20.29 -11.69 -8.77
N LEU A 173 -20.26 -10.36 -8.82
CA LEU A 173 -21.32 -9.54 -9.41
C LEU A 173 -21.45 -9.79 -10.93
N GLY A 174 -20.33 -9.85 -11.64
CA GLY A 174 -20.31 -10.17 -13.07
C GLY A 174 -20.88 -11.55 -13.37
N TYR A 175 -20.53 -12.55 -12.56
CA TYR A 175 -21.08 -13.90 -12.68
C TYR A 175 -22.58 -13.94 -12.35
N TYR A 176 -23.01 -13.22 -11.32
CA TYR A 176 -24.43 -13.12 -10.96
C TYR A 176 -25.27 -12.47 -12.08
N THR A 177 -24.78 -11.39 -12.68
CA THR A 177 -25.45 -10.76 -13.82
C THR A 177 -25.46 -11.68 -15.04
N TYR A 178 -24.38 -12.42 -15.32
CA TYR A 178 -24.36 -13.45 -16.36
C TYR A 178 -25.46 -14.50 -16.18
N LEU A 179 -25.60 -15.05 -14.96
CA LEU A 179 -26.63 -16.07 -14.68
C LEU A 179 -28.07 -15.55 -14.82
N THR A 180 -28.29 -14.27 -14.53
CA THR A 180 -29.63 -13.66 -14.54
C THR A 180 -30.06 -13.13 -15.91
N LEU A 181 -29.12 -12.57 -16.68
CA LEU A 181 -29.41 -11.94 -17.98
C LEU A 181 -29.16 -12.85 -19.18
N VAL A 182 -28.26 -13.83 -19.08
CA VAL A 182 -27.95 -14.74 -20.20
C VAL A 182 -28.77 -16.04 -20.06
N PRO A 183 -29.59 -16.41 -21.06
CA PRO A 183 -30.37 -17.65 -21.02
C PRO A 183 -29.48 -18.88 -20.85
N GLN A 184 -29.61 -19.57 -19.72
CA GLN A 184 -28.84 -20.77 -19.44
C GLN A 184 -29.42 -21.97 -20.22
N PRO A 185 -28.58 -22.79 -20.90
CA PRO A 185 -29.07 -23.92 -21.66
C PRO A 185 -29.71 -24.95 -20.72
N LYS A 186 -30.99 -25.27 -20.95
CA LYS A 186 -31.72 -26.28 -20.17
C LYS A 186 -31.08 -27.65 -20.39
N LYS A 187 -30.48 -28.24 -19.35
CA LYS A 187 -30.08 -29.64 -19.37
C LYS A 187 -31.33 -30.49 -19.57
N ARG A 188 -31.43 -31.15 -20.74
CA ARG A 188 -32.47 -32.15 -20.98
C ARG A 188 -32.24 -33.29 -19.99
N LYS A 189 -33.21 -33.53 -19.10
CA LYS A 189 -33.22 -34.76 -18.30
C LYS A 189 -33.29 -35.92 -19.30
N THR A 190 -32.25 -36.74 -19.37
CA THR A 190 -32.33 -38.03 -20.04
C THR A 190 -33.38 -38.83 -19.29
N VAL A 191 -34.58 -38.96 -19.88
CA VAL A 191 -35.58 -39.89 -19.38
C VAL A 191 -34.95 -41.28 -19.51
N PRO A 192 -34.80 -42.05 -18.42
CA PRO A 192 -34.32 -43.42 -18.55
C PRO A 192 -35.28 -44.15 -19.49
N ALA A 193 -34.74 -44.81 -20.51
CA ALA A 193 -35.52 -45.55 -21.47
C ALA A 193 -36.36 -46.59 -20.72
N VAL A 194 -37.68 -46.41 -20.72
CA VAL A 194 -38.61 -47.43 -20.25
C VAL A 194 -38.42 -48.61 -21.19
N SER A 195 -37.84 -49.70 -20.68
CA SER A 195 -37.74 -50.96 -21.38
C SER A 195 -39.14 -51.43 -21.74
N ALA A 196 -39.41 -51.58 -23.04
CA ALA A 196 -40.66 -52.12 -23.55
C ALA A 196 -40.95 -53.50 -22.92
N PRO A 197 -42.21 -53.85 -22.62
CA PRO A 197 -42.53 -55.17 -22.12
C PRO A 197 -42.22 -56.20 -23.21
N VAL A 198 -41.22 -57.05 -22.95
CA VAL A 198 -41.00 -58.28 -23.71
C VAL A 198 -42.05 -59.29 -23.26
N GLY A 199 -42.92 -59.68 -24.17
CA GLY A 199 -43.71 -60.90 -24.06
C GLY A 199 -45.20 -60.68 -23.85
N THR A 200 -45.98 -61.12 -24.84
CA THR A 200 -47.38 -61.50 -24.67
C THR A 200 -47.46 -62.68 -23.70
N VAL A 201 -47.92 -62.45 -22.48
CA VAL A 201 -48.22 -63.53 -21.53
C VAL A 201 -49.58 -64.13 -21.90
N THR A 202 -49.52 -65.29 -22.55
CA THR A 202 -50.67 -66.18 -22.74
C THR A 202 -51.05 -66.76 -21.37
N ALA A 203 -52.15 -66.27 -20.79
CA ALA A 203 -52.70 -66.80 -19.55
C ALA A 203 -53.23 -68.22 -19.78
N THR A 204 -52.52 -69.22 -19.29
CA THR A 204 -52.99 -70.61 -19.19
C THR A 204 -52.88 -71.02 -17.73
N GLY A 205 -54.02 -71.14 -17.06
CA GLY A 205 -54.07 -71.61 -15.66
C GLY A 205 -55.21 -70.98 -14.87
N ALA A 206 -56.27 -71.75 -14.65
CA ALA A 206 -57.28 -71.47 -13.65
C ALA A 206 -56.63 -71.38 -12.26
N GLY A 207 -56.63 -70.18 -11.68
CA GLY A 207 -56.17 -69.88 -10.32
C GLY A 207 -56.59 -68.44 -10.03
N GLY A 208 -57.47 -68.27 -9.06
CA GLY A 208 -58.25 -67.04 -8.85
C GLY A 208 -57.41 -65.77 -8.72
N TYR A 209 -57.98 -64.66 -9.20
CA TYR A 209 -57.57 -63.32 -8.82
C TYR A 209 -57.53 -63.23 -7.29
N GLN A 210 -56.34 -63.05 -6.71
CA GLN A 210 -56.21 -62.77 -5.28
C GLN A 210 -56.51 -61.29 -5.07
N GLU A 211 -57.76 -60.98 -4.73
CA GLU A 211 -58.25 -59.61 -4.44
C GLU A 211 -57.89 -59.12 -3.03
N GLU A 212 -57.11 -59.91 -2.28
CA GLU A 212 -56.81 -59.73 -0.85
C GLU A 212 -55.81 -58.59 -0.56
N TRP A 213 -55.14 -58.07 -1.60
CA TRP A 213 -54.23 -56.94 -1.48
C TRP A 213 -54.91 -55.58 -1.73
N ILE A 214 -56.19 -55.55 -2.12
CA ILE A 214 -56.93 -54.32 -2.42
C ILE A 214 -57.67 -53.91 -1.15
N PRO A 215 -57.29 -52.80 -0.48
CA PRO A 215 -58.00 -52.32 0.70
C PRO A 215 -59.50 -52.14 0.39
N GLU A 216 -60.38 -52.68 1.23
CA GLU A 216 -61.84 -52.81 0.99
C GLU A 216 -62.52 -51.49 0.55
N HIS A 217 -61.97 -50.35 0.95
CA HIS A 217 -62.39 -49.00 0.56
C HIS A 217 -62.26 -48.68 -0.95
N HIS A 218 -61.52 -49.48 -1.73
CA HIS A 218 -61.30 -49.24 -3.17
C HIS A 218 -62.10 -50.13 -4.14
N LEU A 219 -62.88 -51.12 -3.66
CA LEU A 219 -63.81 -51.86 -4.52
C LEU A 219 -65.11 -51.07 -4.75
N LYS A 220 -65.06 -50.09 -5.67
CA LYS A 220 -66.26 -49.41 -6.16
C LYS A 220 -67.07 -50.35 -7.05
N LYS A 221 -68.15 -50.93 -6.50
CA LYS A 221 -69.18 -51.66 -7.25
C LYS A 221 -69.72 -50.77 -8.38
N SER A 222 -69.33 -51.04 -9.62
CA SER A 222 -69.86 -50.36 -10.80
C SER A 222 -71.26 -50.91 -11.13
N LYS A 223 -72.31 -50.31 -10.54
CA LYS A 223 -73.65 -50.44 -11.09
C LYS A 223 -73.84 -49.42 -12.21
N LYS A 224 -73.97 -49.92 -13.44
CA LYS A 224 -74.52 -49.18 -14.59
C LYS A 224 -75.96 -48.76 -14.28
N ALA A 225 -76.29 -47.47 -14.46
CA ALA A 225 -77.54 -47.00 -15.07
C ALA A 225 -77.56 -45.47 -15.24
N LYS A 226 -77.44 -45.04 -16.51
CA LYS A 226 -78.20 -44.01 -17.26
C LYS A 226 -78.79 -42.76 -16.56
N ALA A 227 -78.63 -41.63 -17.29
CA ALA A 227 -79.36 -40.35 -17.24
C ALA A 227 -78.98 -39.43 -16.06
N SER A 228 -78.93 -38.09 -16.16
CA SER A 228 -79.08 -37.11 -17.23
C SER A 228 -78.82 -35.75 -16.58
N GLY A 229 -78.09 -34.85 -17.26
CA GLY A 229 -78.37 -33.42 -17.22
C GLY A 229 -77.91 -32.58 -16.02
N THR A 230 -77.41 -31.40 -16.40
CA THR A 230 -77.58 -30.10 -15.72
C THR A 230 -76.44 -29.64 -14.80
N ALA A 231 -75.81 -28.56 -15.27
CA ALA A 231 -74.83 -27.72 -14.58
C ALA A 231 -75.49 -26.77 -13.56
N THR A 232 -74.75 -26.43 -12.50
CA THR A 232 -74.80 -25.16 -11.71
C THR A 232 -73.81 -25.28 -10.53
N SER A 233 -72.73 -24.49 -10.47
CA SER A 233 -72.54 -23.19 -9.76
C SER A 233 -72.29 -23.29 -8.24
N GLY A 234 -71.31 -22.51 -7.74
CA GLY A 234 -70.99 -22.30 -6.31
C GLY A 234 -69.51 -22.58 -6.02
N ASP A 235 -68.55 -21.66 -6.21
CA ASP A 235 -68.22 -20.45 -5.43
C ASP A 235 -67.49 -20.76 -4.10
N GLU A 236 -66.68 -19.80 -3.65
CA GLU A 236 -65.85 -19.73 -2.42
C GLU A 236 -64.44 -20.41 -2.44
N ALA A 237 -63.40 -19.63 -2.76
CA ALA A 237 -62.12 -19.67 -2.01
C ALA A 237 -61.32 -18.37 -2.21
N SER A 238 -61.15 -17.67 -1.10
CA SER A 238 -60.66 -16.31 -0.89
C SER A 238 -59.19 -16.06 -1.24
N GLY A 239 -58.94 -14.96 -1.96
CA GLY A 239 -57.61 -14.38 -2.19
C GLY A 239 -57.44 -13.08 -1.41
N VAL A 240 -56.46 -13.05 -0.51
CA VAL A 240 -56.04 -11.90 0.29
C VAL A 240 -54.95 -11.13 -0.47
N GLU A 241 -55.29 -9.88 -0.82
CA GLU A 241 -54.52 -8.63 -0.67
C GLU A 241 -53.06 -8.54 -1.16
N SER A 242 -52.81 -7.65 -2.14
CA SER A 242 -51.67 -6.69 -2.13
C SER A 242 -51.72 -5.77 -3.36
N GLY A 243 -51.80 -4.45 -3.13
CA GLY A 243 -51.62 -3.40 -4.16
C GLY A 243 -50.14 -3.27 -4.57
N THR A 244 -49.66 -2.34 -5.38
CA THR A 244 -50.16 -1.12 -6.02
C THR A 244 -49.05 -0.78 -7.02
N GLU A 245 -49.30 -0.65 -8.33
CA GLU A 245 -48.55 0.32 -9.13
C GLU A 245 -49.19 0.56 -10.51
N GLY A 246 -49.75 1.75 -10.68
CA GLY A 246 -50.22 2.24 -11.96
C GLY A 246 -49.81 3.70 -12.12
N ARG A 247 -48.62 3.96 -12.67
CA ARG A 247 -48.22 5.31 -13.09
C ARG A 247 -48.20 5.40 -14.62
N ARG A 248 -49.35 5.78 -15.18
CA ARG A 248 -49.51 6.16 -16.59
C ARG A 248 -48.90 7.55 -16.86
N ARG A 249 -48.18 7.63 -17.98
CA ARG A 249 -47.76 8.84 -18.69
C ARG A 249 -48.94 9.73 -19.06
N LYS A 250 -48.74 11.06 -19.05
CA LYS A 250 -49.37 11.98 -20.01
C LYS A 250 -48.57 13.29 -20.11
N GLY A 251 -48.11 13.61 -21.31
CA GLY A 251 -47.71 14.98 -21.68
C GLY A 251 -48.88 15.71 -22.31
N LYS A 252 -48.88 17.05 -22.26
CA LYS A 252 -49.19 17.95 -23.38
C LYS A 252 -48.99 19.42 -23.02
N LYS A 253 -48.52 20.15 -24.03
CA LYS A 253 -48.48 21.61 -24.26
C LYS A 253 -47.30 22.35 -23.64
#